data_AF-A0A940HWT1-F1
#
_entry.id   AF-A0A940HWT1-F1
#
_cell.length_a   1.000
_cell.length_b   1.000
_cell.length_c   1.000
_cell.angle_alpha   90.00
_cell.angle_beta   90.00
_cell.angle_gamma   90.00
#
_symmetry.space_group_name_H-M   'P 1'
#
loop_
_entity.id
_entity.type
_entity.pdbx_description
1 polymer ?
#
loop_
_entity_poly.entity_id
_entity_poly.type
_entity_poly.pdbx_seq_one_letter_code
_entity_poly.pdbx_strand_id
1 'polypeptide(L)'
;MNTEIPFEILYLIIFVGILAIVYSYFLSSQIISSSPGNNKMQEIAEAIEIGAKAYLNRQYKTIAIVGVLVLIIISYFFSLLVGLGYFIGAFLSGMAGYIGMLISVKANVRTAEASRSSLQKGLTMAFKSGAVTGLLVASLALLAISIYYWALLAFEIDSRELINALIALGFGASLISIFARLGGGIFTKGADVGADLVGKVEAGIPEDDPRNPAVIADNVGDNVGDCAGMAADLFETYAVTIVATMVLASIFFQNNLNMMIYPLSIGGGCIIASIAGTFFVKLGKSKNIMGALYKGFIASAVISLGILYPITSNIIGLENTFSVGAKNFSGLDLYYCGVIGLVVTGLIIWVTEYYTGINYRPVRSVAKSSTTGHGTNVIQGLAVSMEATALPALIIVAGIIITNQLAGLFGIAIAVTAMLALTGMVVALDAYGPVTDNAGGIAEMSKLPKKVRKTTDALDAVGNTTKAVTKGYAIGSAGLGALVLFAAYTEDIKFFSTVSGSKLEGVNVNFDLSNPFVVIGLLVGGM
;
A
#
# COMPACT_ATOMS: atom_id res chain seq x y z
N MET A 1 -12.35 -32.93 -15.42
CA MET A 1 -11.95 -31.52 -15.19
C MET A 1 -12.37 -31.21 -13.77
N ASN A 2 -11.44 -31.34 -12.80
CA ASN A 2 -11.76 -31.33 -11.37
C ASN A 2 -12.17 -29.91 -10.94
N THR A 3 -13.47 -29.66 -10.82
CA THR A 3 -14.05 -28.44 -10.25
C THR A 3 -13.82 -28.32 -8.73
N GLU A 4 -13.27 -29.36 -8.07
CA GLU A 4 -13.01 -29.37 -6.61
C GLU A 4 -11.73 -28.60 -6.21
N ILE A 5 -10.67 -28.62 -7.03
CA ILE A 5 -9.36 -28.03 -6.72
C ILE A 5 -9.42 -26.49 -6.54
N PRO A 6 -10.17 -25.72 -7.36
CA PRO A 6 -10.25 -24.25 -7.21
C PRO A 6 -10.84 -23.80 -5.86
N PHE A 7 -11.85 -24.51 -5.35
CA PHE A 7 -12.51 -24.13 -4.10
C PHE A 7 -11.63 -24.42 -2.88
N GLU A 8 -10.88 -25.53 -2.87
CA GLU A 8 -9.94 -25.85 -1.79
C GLU A 8 -8.86 -24.77 -1.63
N ILE A 9 -8.28 -24.33 -2.76
CA ILE A 9 -7.26 -23.27 -2.76
C ILE A 9 -7.89 -21.96 -2.25
N LEU A 10 -9.11 -21.65 -2.67
CA LEU A 10 -9.79 -20.43 -2.24
C LEU A 10 -10.10 -20.44 -0.75
N TYR A 11 -10.49 -21.59 -0.18
CA TYR A 11 -10.63 -21.75 1.27
C TYR A 11 -9.31 -21.56 2.01
N LEU A 12 -8.19 -22.05 1.47
CA LEU A 12 -6.88 -21.83 2.05
C LEU A 12 -6.50 -20.34 2.03
N ILE A 13 -6.75 -19.64 0.93
CA ILE A 13 -6.50 -18.20 0.81
C ILE A 13 -7.33 -17.42 1.84
N ILE A 14 -8.63 -17.74 1.96
CA ILE A 14 -9.53 -17.13 2.96
C ILE A 14 -9.03 -17.43 4.37
N PHE A 15 -8.64 -18.67 4.66
CA PHE A 15 -8.10 -19.05 5.96
C PHE A 15 -6.84 -18.25 6.31
N VAL A 16 -5.92 -18.06 5.37
CA VAL A 16 -4.71 -17.26 5.57
C VAL A 16 -5.03 -15.78 5.81
N GLY A 17 -6.00 -15.22 5.07
CA GLY A 17 -6.48 -13.87 5.33
C GLY A 17 -7.04 -13.72 6.75
N ILE A 18 -7.84 -14.67 7.21
CA ILE A 18 -8.37 -14.69 8.58
C ILE A 18 -7.23 -14.83 9.60
N LEU A 19 -6.26 -15.72 9.36
CA LEU A 19 -5.10 -15.91 10.21
C LEU A 19 -4.31 -14.61 10.40
N ALA A 20 -4.14 -13.82 9.34
CA ALA A 20 -3.49 -12.52 9.41
C ALA A 20 -4.28 -11.51 10.25
N ILE A 21 -5.61 -11.46 10.11
CA ILE A 21 -6.47 -10.63 10.98
C ILE A 21 -6.34 -11.05 12.45
N VAL A 22 -6.36 -12.36 12.73
CA VAL A 22 -6.22 -12.91 14.08
C VAL A 22 -4.85 -12.54 14.67
N TYR A 23 -3.77 -12.64 13.88
CA TYR A 23 -2.45 -12.22 14.30
C TYR A 23 -2.36 -10.71 14.57
N SER A 24 -2.96 -9.88 13.69
CA SER A 24 -3.10 -8.44 13.93
C SER A 24 -3.88 -8.12 15.20
N TYR A 25 -4.93 -8.88 15.51
CA TYR A 25 -5.68 -8.75 16.76
C TYR A 25 -4.80 -9.06 17.98
N PHE A 26 -4.01 -10.14 17.94
CA PHE A 26 -3.07 -10.47 19.01
C PHE A 26 -2.02 -9.37 19.23
N LEU A 27 -1.46 -8.82 18.15
CA LEU A 27 -0.51 -7.69 18.24
C LEU A 27 -1.19 -6.45 18.84
N SER A 28 -2.42 -6.13 18.42
CA SER A 28 -3.22 -5.05 18.98
C SER A 28 -3.46 -5.23 20.48
N SER A 29 -3.83 -6.43 20.94
CA SER A 29 -4.01 -6.72 22.37
C SER A 29 -2.71 -6.52 23.17
N GLN A 30 -1.56 -6.90 22.60
CA GLN A 30 -0.25 -6.64 23.24
C GLN A 30 0.08 -5.15 23.34
N ILE A 31 -0.30 -4.35 22.34
CA ILE A 31 -0.15 -2.90 22.39
C ILE A 31 -1.06 -2.37 23.50
N ILE A 32 -2.36 -2.63 23.45
CA ILE A 32 -3.35 -2.07 24.40
C ILE A 32 -3.02 -2.42 25.86
N SER A 33 -2.56 -3.64 26.12
CA SER A 33 -2.15 -4.10 27.47
C SER A 33 -0.85 -3.47 27.98
N SER A 34 -0.06 -2.84 27.11
CA SER A 34 1.16 -2.12 27.52
C SER A 34 0.81 -0.79 28.20
N SER A 35 1.66 -0.36 29.14
CA SER A 35 1.47 0.88 29.91
C SER A 35 1.34 2.11 28.99
N PRO A 36 0.29 2.94 29.16
CA PRO A 36 0.13 4.18 28.42
C PRO A 36 0.97 5.34 28.99
N GLY A 37 1.90 5.07 29.92
CA GLY A 37 2.76 6.09 30.51
C GLY A 37 2.07 6.92 31.59
N ASN A 38 2.59 8.13 31.84
CA ASN A 38 2.10 9.00 32.91
C ASN A 38 0.79 9.74 32.54
N ASN A 39 0.14 10.37 33.52
CA ASN A 39 -1.14 11.06 33.32
C ASN A 39 -1.07 12.15 32.24
N LYS A 40 0.04 12.88 32.13
CA LYS A 40 0.18 13.96 31.13
C LYS A 40 0.25 13.40 29.72
N MET A 41 0.99 12.30 29.53
CA MET A 41 1.04 11.58 28.26
C MET A 41 -0.34 11.06 27.85
N GLN A 42 -1.11 10.54 28.80
CA GLN A 42 -2.47 10.05 28.57
C GLN A 42 -3.42 11.17 28.16
N GLU A 43 -3.38 12.32 28.84
CA GLU A 43 -4.18 13.51 28.53
C GLU A 43 -3.94 13.99 27.08
N ILE A 44 -2.66 14.07 26.67
CA ILE A 44 -2.29 14.49 25.31
C ILE A 44 -2.74 13.45 24.28
N ALA A 45 -2.51 12.16 24.55
CA ALA A 45 -2.94 11.09 23.66
C ALA A 45 -4.46 11.06 23.48
N GLU A 46 -5.22 11.35 24.54
CA GLU A 46 -6.68 11.45 24.48
C GLU A 46 -7.12 12.65 23.62
N ALA A 47 -6.45 13.80 23.71
CA ALA A 47 -6.73 14.94 22.84
C ALA A 47 -6.49 14.60 21.36
N ILE A 48 -5.38 13.92 21.05
CA ILE A 48 -5.09 13.44 19.68
C ILE A 48 -6.16 12.43 19.22
N GLU A 49 -6.57 11.50 20.09
CA GLU A 49 -7.60 10.50 19.77
C GLU A 49 -8.95 11.13 19.46
N ILE A 50 -9.38 12.11 20.26
CA ILE A 50 -10.63 12.84 20.05
C ILE A 50 -10.56 13.58 18.71
N GLY A 51 -9.46 14.30 18.44
CA GLY A 51 -9.26 15.03 17.19
C GLY A 51 -9.29 14.13 15.96
N ALA A 52 -8.54 13.02 15.99
CA ALA A 52 -8.46 12.08 14.89
C ALA A 52 -9.82 11.41 14.59
N LYS A 53 -10.55 10.99 15.63
CA LYS A 53 -11.91 10.44 15.47
C LYS A 53 -12.88 11.49 14.94
N ALA A 54 -12.85 12.71 15.46
CA ALA A 54 -13.75 13.78 15.02
C ALA A 54 -13.53 14.10 13.53
N TYR A 55 -12.26 14.20 13.11
CA TYR A 55 -11.90 14.43 11.72
C TYR A 55 -12.36 13.28 10.81
N LEU A 56 -11.97 12.04 11.10
CA LEU A 56 -12.33 10.89 10.25
C LEU A 56 -13.84 10.67 10.21
N ASN A 57 -14.56 10.83 11.32
CA ASN A 57 -16.03 10.73 11.33
C ASN A 57 -16.67 11.78 10.41
N ARG A 58 -16.15 13.02 10.42
CA ARG A 58 -16.65 14.08 9.54
C ARG A 58 -16.33 13.79 8.08
N GLN A 59 -15.09 13.40 7.79
CA GLN A 59 -14.62 13.07 6.45
C GLN A 59 -15.43 11.89 5.87
N TYR A 60 -15.55 10.79 6.62
CA TYR A 60 -16.23 9.58 6.18
C TYR A 60 -17.73 9.79 6.02
N LYS A 61 -18.36 10.64 6.85
CA LYS A 61 -19.77 11.03 6.64
C LYS A 61 -19.96 11.74 5.30
N THR A 62 -19.06 12.64 4.93
CA THR A 62 -19.10 13.31 3.62
C THR A 62 -18.85 12.32 2.49
N ILE A 63 -17.84 11.47 2.61
CA ILE A 63 -17.52 10.44 1.61
C ILE A 63 -18.69 9.48 1.45
N ALA A 64 -19.37 9.08 2.53
CA ALA A 64 -20.51 8.17 2.48
C ALA A 64 -21.68 8.74 1.66
N ILE A 65 -21.92 10.05 1.70
CA ILE A 65 -22.98 10.69 0.88
C ILE A 65 -22.66 10.51 -0.61
N VAL A 66 -21.43 10.85 -1.03
CA VAL A 66 -20.97 10.65 -2.41
C VAL A 66 -20.97 9.16 -2.76
N GLY A 67 -20.51 8.32 -1.83
CA GLY A 67 -20.39 6.89 -2.00
C GLY A 67 -21.74 6.20 -2.24
N VAL A 68 -22.80 6.60 -1.54
CA VAL A 68 -24.16 6.10 -1.75
C VAL A 68 -24.74 6.57 -3.08
N LEU A 69 -24.48 7.81 -3.50
CA LEU A 69 -24.92 8.30 -4.81
C LEU A 69 -24.29 7.47 -5.94
N VAL A 70 -22.98 7.23 -5.87
CA VAL A 70 -22.27 6.39 -6.84
C VAL A 70 -22.76 4.94 -6.78
N LEU A 71 -23.04 4.40 -5.59
CA LEU A 71 -23.63 3.06 -5.43
C LEU A 71 -24.96 2.93 -6.18
N ILE A 72 -25.85 3.91 -6.05
CA ILE A 72 -27.15 3.92 -6.74
C ILE A 72 -26.95 3.96 -8.25
N ILE A 73 -26.05 4.83 -8.74
CA ILE A 73 -25.75 4.96 -10.17
C ILE A 73 -25.21 3.63 -10.73
N ILE A 74 -24.20 3.03 -10.09
CA ILE A 74 -23.60 1.77 -10.56
C ILE A 74 -24.62 0.64 -10.51
N SER A 75 -25.40 0.55 -9.43
CA SER A 75 -26.42 -0.51 -9.28
C SER A 75 -27.52 -0.40 -10.33
N TYR A 76 -27.88 0.82 -10.74
CA TYR A 76 -28.92 1.09 -11.74
C TYR A 76 -28.44 0.82 -13.18
N PHE A 77 -27.23 1.25 -13.54
CA PHE A 77 -26.70 1.10 -14.91
C PHE A 77 -26.07 -0.27 -15.19
N PHE A 78 -25.64 -0.99 -14.16
CA PHE A 78 -25.07 -2.33 -14.27
C PHE A 78 -25.98 -3.36 -13.60
N SER A 79 -25.62 -3.85 -12.42
CA SER A 79 -26.43 -4.79 -11.65
C SER A 79 -26.23 -4.59 -10.16
N LEU A 80 -27.12 -5.17 -9.35
CA LEU A 80 -26.99 -5.17 -7.89
C LEU A 80 -25.73 -5.87 -7.41
N LEU A 81 -25.24 -6.88 -8.15
CA LEU A 81 -23.97 -7.54 -7.84
C LEU A 81 -22.82 -6.56 -8.03
N VAL A 82 -22.75 -5.85 -9.16
CA VAL A 82 -21.73 -4.81 -9.39
C VAL A 82 -21.77 -3.73 -8.32
N GLY A 83 -22.97 -3.28 -7.93
CA GLY A 83 -23.15 -2.35 -6.81
C GLY A 83 -22.64 -2.91 -5.48
N LEU A 84 -22.91 -4.18 -5.18
CA LEU A 84 -22.43 -4.86 -3.98
C LEU A 84 -20.89 -4.95 -3.96
N GLY A 85 -20.25 -5.28 -5.09
CA GLY A 85 -18.79 -5.28 -5.22
C GLY A 85 -18.20 -3.93 -4.86
N TYR A 86 -18.73 -2.86 -5.45
CA TYR A 86 -18.36 -1.48 -5.12
C TYR A 86 -18.53 -1.16 -3.63
N PHE A 87 -19.66 -1.54 -3.03
CA PHE A 87 -19.90 -1.31 -1.61
C PHE A 87 -18.89 -2.04 -0.73
N ILE A 88 -18.58 -3.31 -1.02
CA ILE A 88 -17.60 -4.12 -0.28
C ILE A 88 -16.23 -3.43 -0.32
N GLY A 89 -15.78 -3.02 -1.51
CA GLY A 89 -14.50 -2.34 -1.70
C GLY A 89 -14.41 -1.03 -0.94
N ALA A 90 -15.44 -0.19 -1.03
CA ALA A 90 -15.52 1.08 -0.31
C ALA A 90 -15.55 0.86 1.21
N PHE A 91 -16.40 -0.03 1.70
CA PHE A 91 -16.54 -0.29 3.13
C PHE A 91 -15.25 -0.82 3.74
N LEU A 92 -14.61 -1.83 3.12
CA LEU A 92 -13.41 -2.45 3.66
C LEU A 92 -12.17 -1.53 3.55
N SER A 93 -12.06 -0.72 2.49
CA SER A 93 -11.02 0.32 2.39
C SER A 93 -11.15 1.34 3.52
N GLY A 94 -12.37 1.85 3.75
CA GLY A 94 -12.64 2.78 4.85
C GLY A 94 -12.35 2.17 6.21
N MET A 95 -12.76 0.91 6.42
CA MET A 95 -12.51 0.16 7.64
C MET A 95 -11.01 -0.04 7.90
N ALA A 96 -10.22 -0.36 6.86
CA ALA A 96 -8.77 -0.50 6.97
C ALA A 96 -8.10 0.80 7.46
N GLY A 97 -8.47 1.94 6.86
CA GLY A 97 -7.98 3.26 7.29
C GLY A 97 -8.37 3.61 8.73
N TYR A 98 -9.63 3.39 9.10
CA TYR A 98 -10.14 3.74 10.43
C TYR A 98 -9.52 2.88 11.53
N ILE A 99 -9.43 1.56 11.32
CA ILE A 99 -8.80 0.65 12.30
C ILE A 99 -7.31 0.96 12.43
N GLY A 100 -6.61 1.21 11.32
CA GLY A 100 -5.20 1.62 11.33
C GLY A 100 -4.95 2.88 12.16
N MET A 101 -5.79 3.90 12.00
CA MET A 101 -5.74 5.12 12.82
C MET A 101 -5.94 4.83 14.31
N LEU A 102 -6.98 4.06 14.67
CA LEU A 102 -7.27 3.77 16.08
C LEU A 102 -6.11 3.06 16.77
N ILE A 103 -5.50 2.09 16.09
CA ILE A 103 -4.36 1.35 16.64
C ILE A 103 -3.14 2.27 16.77
N SER A 104 -2.87 3.08 15.76
CA SER A 104 -1.76 4.04 15.77
C SER A 104 -1.87 5.00 16.95
N VAL A 105 -3.00 5.69 17.11
CA VAL A 105 -3.23 6.60 18.24
C VAL A 105 -2.98 5.94 19.59
N LYS A 106 -3.48 4.69 19.78
CA LYS A 106 -3.23 3.93 21.03
C LYS A 106 -1.76 3.55 21.20
N ALA A 107 -1.05 3.30 20.10
CA ALA A 107 0.37 2.94 20.11
C ALA A 107 1.32 4.13 20.31
N ASN A 108 0.95 5.35 19.90
CA ASN A 108 1.81 6.54 19.96
C ASN A 108 2.32 6.79 21.39
N VAL A 109 1.39 6.88 22.35
CA VAL A 109 1.71 7.11 23.76
C VAL A 109 2.51 5.96 24.39
N ARG A 110 2.24 4.73 23.97
CA ARG A 110 2.93 3.52 24.44
C ARG A 110 4.34 3.41 23.86
N THR A 111 4.53 3.93 22.65
CA THR A 111 5.84 4.05 22.01
C THR A 111 6.70 5.09 22.72
N ALA A 112 6.11 6.23 23.12
CA ALA A 112 6.79 7.22 23.95
C ALA A 112 7.22 6.62 25.32
N GLU A 113 6.33 5.88 25.98
CA GLU A 113 6.63 5.19 27.25
C GLU A 113 7.71 4.12 27.08
N ALA A 114 7.61 3.28 26.03
CA ALA A 114 8.60 2.26 25.71
C ALA A 114 9.98 2.86 25.41
N SER A 115 10.02 4.05 24.79
CA SER A 115 11.25 4.78 24.47
C SER A 115 11.96 5.33 25.72
N ARG A 116 11.26 5.52 26.84
CA ARG A 116 11.90 5.82 28.14
C ARG A 116 12.79 4.68 28.62
N SER A 117 12.41 3.45 28.33
CA SER A 117 13.18 2.26 28.72
C SER A 117 14.37 2.03 27.79
N SER A 118 14.14 1.94 26.47
CA SER A 118 15.21 1.72 25.49
C SER A 118 14.75 1.93 24.05
N LEU A 119 15.71 2.20 23.16
CA LEU A 119 15.48 2.28 21.71
C LEU A 119 14.84 0.99 21.14
N GLN A 120 15.28 -0.20 21.56
CA GLN A 120 14.70 -1.47 21.09
C GLN A 120 13.23 -1.59 21.47
N LYS A 121 12.85 -1.20 22.70
CA LYS A 121 11.46 -1.26 23.15
C LYS A 121 10.59 -0.26 22.38
N GLY A 122 11.09 0.97 22.16
CA GLY A 122 10.43 1.96 21.31
C GLY A 122 10.18 1.44 19.89
N LEU A 123 11.23 0.95 19.22
CA LEU A 123 11.14 0.33 17.90
C LEU A 123 10.14 -0.84 17.87
N THR A 124 10.21 -1.73 18.85
CA THR A 124 9.31 -2.90 18.91
C THR A 124 7.85 -2.47 19.04
N MET A 125 7.56 -1.46 19.86
CA MET A 125 6.18 -0.98 20.06
C MET A 125 5.63 -0.31 18.79
N ALA A 126 6.41 0.60 18.19
CA ALA A 126 6.01 1.28 16.97
C ALA A 126 5.86 0.30 15.79
N PHE A 127 6.82 -0.62 15.63
CA PHE A 127 6.76 -1.60 14.54
C PHE A 127 5.60 -2.58 14.70
N LYS A 128 5.25 -2.98 15.93
CA LYS A 128 4.03 -3.78 16.17
C LYS A 128 2.78 -3.05 15.71
N SER A 129 2.68 -1.74 15.98
CA SER A 129 1.58 -0.90 15.50
C SER A 129 1.51 -0.90 13.97
N GLY A 130 2.64 -0.64 13.32
CA GLY A 130 2.75 -0.69 11.86
C GLY A 130 2.36 -2.06 11.30
N ALA A 131 2.84 -3.15 11.91
CA ALA A 131 2.52 -4.52 11.52
C ALA A 131 1.02 -4.83 11.61
N VAL A 132 0.32 -4.31 12.62
CA VAL A 132 -1.15 -4.43 12.71
C VAL A 132 -1.80 -3.79 11.49
N THR A 133 -1.46 -2.54 11.19
CA THR A 133 -2.03 -1.81 10.03
C THR A 133 -1.71 -2.52 8.72
N GLY A 134 -0.44 -2.90 8.50
CA GLY A 134 -0.03 -3.52 7.23
C GLY A 134 -0.65 -4.88 6.97
N LEU A 135 -0.64 -5.77 7.97
CA LEU A 135 -1.27 -7.07 7.84
C LEU A 135 -2.79 -6.96 7.73
N LEU A 136 -3.41 -5.99 8.41
CA LEU A 136 -4.85 -5.73 8.29
C LEU A 136 -5.22 -5.21 6.89
N VAL A 137 -4.45 -4.28 6.31
CA VAL A 137 -4.66 -3.79 4.94
C VAL A 137 -4.58 -4.92 3.93
N ALA A 138 -3.49 -5.70 3.96
CA ALA A 138 -3.28 -6.79 3.01
C ALA A 138 -4.33 -7.91 3.17
N SER A 139 -4.67 -8.29 4.41
CA SER A 139 -5.64 -9.34 4.67
C SER A 139 -7.07 -8.94 4.36
N LEU A 140 -7.49 -7.71 4.70
CA LEU A 140 -8.82 -7.23 4.33
C LEU A 140 -8.99 -7.15 2.82
N ALA A 141 -7.97 -6.68 2.08
CA ALA A 141 -8.04 -6.60 0.63
C ALA A 141 -8.10 -8.01 0.00
N LEU A 142 -7.26 -8.94 0.48
CA LEU A 142 -7.28 -10.32 0.02
C LEU A 142 -8.63 -10.99 0.34
N LEU A 143 -9.16 -10.84 1.55
CA LEU A 143 -10.46 -11.40 1.94
C LEU A 143 -11.61 -10.79 1.16
N ALA A 144 -11.60 -9.48 0.92
CA ALA A 144 -12.60 -8.80 0.11
C ALA A 144 -12.74 -9.46 -1.25
N ILE A 145 -11.62 -9.64 -1.95
CA ILE A 145 -11.61 -10.24 -3.28
C ILE A 145 -11.93 -11.73 -3.21
N SER A 146 -11.30 -12.47 -2.30
CA SER A 146 -11.41 -13.93 -2.23
C SER A 146 -12.81 -14.40 -1.83
N ILE A 147 -13.41 -13.79 -0.81
CA ILE A 147 -14.76 -14.13 -0.35
C ILE A 147 -15.78 -13.72 -1.40
N TYR A 148 -15.62 -12.55 -2.00
CA TYR A 148 -16.56 -12.07 -2.99
C TYR A 148 -16.49 -12.89 -4.29
N TYR A 149 -15.28 -13.21 -4.76
CA TYR A 149 -15.06 -14.13 -5.86
C TYR A 149 -15.62 -15.53 -5.58
N TRP A 150 -15.38 -16.08 -4.38
CA TRP A 150 -15.97 -17.35 -3.95
C TRP A 150 -17.49 -17.33 -4.02
N ALA A 151 -18.13 -16.28 -3.48
CA ALA A 151 -19.58 -16.15 -3.49
C ALA A 151 -20.13 -16.10 -4.92
N LEU A 152 -19.51 -15.32 -5.81
CA LEU A 152 -19.92 -15.22 -7.22
C LEU A 152 -19.80 -16.56 -7.94
N LEU A 153 -18.74 -17.35 -7.67
CA LEU A 153 -18.62 -18.71 -8.21
C LEU A 153 -19.66 -19.66 -7.65
N ALA A 154 -19.93 -19.60 -6.33
CA ALA A 154 -20.90 -20.47 -5.66
C ALA A 154 -22.34 -20.23 -6.11
N PHE A 155 -22.66 -18.99 -6.53
CA PHE A 155 -23.96 -18.64 -7.12
C PHE A 155 -24.02 -18.83 -8.64
N GLU A 156 -22.98 -19.44 -9.25
CA GLU A 156 -22.91 -19.71 -10.70
C GLU A 156 -23.15 -18.46 -11.56
N ILE A 157 -22.66 -17.30 -11.09
CA ILE A 157 -22.79 -16.03 -11.81
C ILE A 157 -21.99 -16.07 -13.11
N ASP A 158 -22.55 -15.48 -14.17
CA ASP A 158 -21.90 -15.38 -15.47
C ASP A 158 -20.50 -14.75 -15.36
N SER A 159 -19.57 -15.29 -16.14
CA SER A 159 -18.16 -14.88 -16.14
C SER A 159 -17.97 -13.38 -16.33
N ARG A 160 -18.79 -12.72 -17.16
CA ARG A 160 -18.67 -11.28 -17.41
C ARG A 160 -19.21 -10.46 -16.26
N GLU A 161 -20.35 -10.84 -15.72
CA GLU A 161 -20.92 -10.15 -14.55
C GLU A 161 -20.01 -10.28 -13.33
N LEU A 162 -19.40 -11.45 -13.14
CA LEU A 162 -18.38 -11.68 -12.12
C LEU A 162 -17.20 -10.71 -12.26
N ILE A 163 -16.65 -10.55 -13.46
CA ILE A 163 -15.52 -9.63 -13.69
C ILE A 163 -15.93 -8.18 -13.41
N ASN A 164 -17.09 -7.75 -13.91
CA ASN A 164 -17.60 -6.39 -13.67
C ASN A 164 -17.78 -6.13 -12.16
N ALA A 165 -18.25 -7.12 -11.42
CA ALA A 165 -18.39 -7.06 -9.97
C ALA A 165 -17.05 -6.91 -9.23
N LEU A 166 -16.01 -7.65 -9.66
CA LEU A 166 -14.66 -7.51 -9.10
C LEU A 166 -14.04 -6.15 -9.44
N ILE A 167 -14.20 -5.65 -10.67
CA ILE A 167 -13.75 -4.31 -11.07
C ILE A 167 -14.42 -3.25 -10.20
N ALA A 168 -15.72 -3.37 -9.95
CA ALA A 168 -16.45 -2.44 -9.11
C ALA A 168 -15.93 -2.43 -7.66
N LEU A 169 -15.48 -3.56 -7.12
CA LEU A 169 -14.79 -3.62 -5.83
C LEU A 169 -13.54 -2.75 -5.80
N GLY A 170 -12.68 -2.85 -6.81
CA GLY A 170 -11.52 -1.96 -6.96
C GLY A 170 -11.92 -0.49 -7.08
N PHE A 171 -12.98 -0.20 -7.84
CA PHE A 171 -13.51 1.16 -7.99
C PHE A 171 -14.03 1.76 -6.68
N GLY A 172 -14.71 0.96 -5.86
CA GLY A 172 -15.16 1.36 -4.53
C GLY A 172 -14.00 1.66 -3.58
N ALA A 173 -12.97 0.82 -3.60
CA ALA A 173 -11.74 1.04 -2.85
C ALA A 173 -11.05 2.37 -3.26
N SER A 174 -11.04 2.66 -4.56
CA SER A 174 -10.46 3.87 -5.15
C SER A 174 -11.15 5.14 -4.69
N LEU A 175 -12.48 5.14 -4.61
CA LEU A 175 -13.24 6.30 -4.14
C LEU A 175 -12.80 6.71 -2.72
N ILE A 176 -12.70 5.73 -1.81
CA ILE A 176 -12.30 6.01 -0.43
C ILE A 176 -10.85 6.47 -0.37
N SER A 177 -9.94 5.78 -1.06
CA SER A 177 -8.51 6.12 -1.09
C SER A 177 -8.29 7.59 -1.47
N ILE A 178 -8.90 8.05 -2.57
CA ILE A 178 -8.73 9.42 -3.08
C ILE A 178 -9.14 10.45 -2.02
N PHE A 179 -10.33 10.31 -1.44
CA PHE A 179 -10.80 11.29 -0.46
C PHE A 179 -10.09 11.19 0.88
N ALA A 180 -9.76 9.99 1.35
CA ALA A 180 -9.04 9.75 2.59
C ALA A 180 -7.64 10.37 2.52
N ARG A 181 -6.91 10.09 1.44
CA ARG A 181 -5.54 10.57 1.21
C ARG A 181 -5.49 12.07 0.97
N LEU A 182 -6.34 12.61 0.10
CA LEU A 182 -6.34 14.03 -0.22
C LEU A 182 -6.82 14.87 0.98
N GLY A 183 -7.94 14.49 1.59
CA GLY A 183 -8.48 15.21 2.75
C GLY A 183 -7.51 15.16 3.93
N GLY A 184 -7.06 13.96 4.30
CA GLY A 184 -6.13 13.77 5.41
C GLY A 184 -4.81 14.50 5.16
N GLY A 185 -4.27 14.40 3.94
CA GLY A 185 -3.05 15.07 3.50
C GLY A 185 -3.12 16.60 3.60
N ILE A 186 -4.23 17.21 3.17
CA ILE A 186 -4.46 18.66 3.32
C ILE A 186 -4.48 19.05 4.80
N PHE A 187 -5.12 18.24 5.65
CA PHE A 187 -5.20 18.50 7.08
C PHE A 187 -3.81 18.41 7.75
N THR A 188 -3.07 17.31 7.55
CA THR A 188 -1.71 17.17 8.15
C THR A 188 -0.78 18.25 7.66
N LYS A 189 -0.62 18.44 6.35
CA LYS A 189 0.38 19.39 5.83
C LYS A 189 0.03 20.83 6.13
N GLY A 190 -1.26 21.17 6.22
CA GLY A 190 -1.70 22.48 6.67
C GLY A 190 -1.34 22.76 8.14
N ALA A 191 -1.46 21.75 9.00
CA ALA A 191 -1.12 21.86 10.42
C ALA A 191 0.40 21.86 10.66
N ASP A 192 1.12 20.91 10.06
CA ASP A 192 2.59 20.73 10.09
C ASP A 192 3.30 22.03 9.67
N VAL A 193 3.03 22.54 8.46
CA VAL A 193 3.67 23.78 7.96
C VAL A 193 3.37 24.98 8.86
N GLY A 194 2.14 25.08 9.38
CA GLY A 194 1.76 26.16 10.28
C GLY A 194 2.46 26.08 11.64
N ALA A 195 2.54 24.87 12.21
CA ALA A 195 3.20 24.60 13.48
C ALA A 195 4.70 24.90 13.39
N ASP A 196 5.36 24.39 12.34
CA ASP A 196 6.80 24.49 12.18
C ASP A 196 7.29 25.89 11.82
N LEU A 197 6.60 26.59 10.91
CA LEU A 197 6.99 27.95 10.53
C LEU A 197 6.86 28.91 11.71
N VAL A 198 5.68 28.97 12.34
CA VAL A 198 5.43 29.90 13.44
C VAL A 198 6.22 29.50 14.69
N GLY A 199 6.29 28.20 14.99
CA GLY A 199 6.99 27.68 16.16
C GLY A 199 8.51 27.85 16.05
N LYS A 200 9.13 27.20 15.06
CA LYS A 200 10.60 27.09 14.98
C LYS A 200 11.24 28.32 14.38
N VAL A 201 10.64 28.93 13.36
CA VAL A 201 11.26 30.02 12.59
C VAL A 201 10.93 31.39 13.19
N GLU A 202 9.66 31.66 13.51
CA GLU A 202 9.24 32.97 14.01
C GLU A 202 9.39 33.11 15.52
N ALA A 203 8.85 32.16 16.29
CA ALA A 203 8.84 32.22 17.75
C ALA A 203 10.11 31.63 18.40
N GLY A 204 10.89 30.83 17.66
CA GLY A 204 12.12 30.20 18.14
C GLY A 204 11.91 29.20 19.29
N ILE A 205 10.72 28.58 19.36
CA ILE A 205 10.42 27.52 20.32
C ILE A 205 10.72 26.14 19.72
N PRO A 206 10.93 25.10 20.56
CA PRO A 206 11.10 23.73 20.07
C PRO A 206 9.95 23.25 19.19
N GLU A 207 10.25 22.28 18.32
CA GLU A 207 9.26 21.48 17.60
C GLU A 207 8.37 20.74 18.61
N ASP A 208 7.08 20.58 18.30
CA ASP A 208 6.06 20.00 19.20
C ASP A 208 5.92 20.67 20.58
N ASP A 209 6.34 21.92 20.74
CA ASP A 209 6.21 22.61 22.02
C ASP A 209 4.72 22.83 22.39
N PRO A 210 4.30 22.48 23.62
CA PRO A 210 2.90 22.56 24.03
C PRO A 210 2.34 24.00 24.07
N ARG A 211 3.18 25.03 23.93
CA ARG A 211 2.75 26.44 23.77
C ARG A 211 2.22 26.74 22.38
N ASN A 212 2.55 25.92 21.38
CA ASN A 212 2.08 26.10 20.01
C ASN A 212 0.71 25.42 19.83
N PRO A 213 -0.35 26.19 19.53
CA PRO A 213 -1.71 25.64 19.42
C PRO A 213 -1.89 24.70 18.21
N ALA A 214 -0.97 24.72 17.24
CA ALA A 214 -1.06 23.88 16.04
C ALA A 214 -0.58 22.43 16.28
N VAL A 215 0.18 22.16 17.35
CA VAL A 215 0.85 20.86 17.57
C VAL A 215 -0.13 19.70 17.73
N ILE A 216 -1.27 19.91 18.38
CA ILE A 216 -2.31 18.87 18.45
C ILE A 216 -2.90 18.58 17.07
N ALA A 217 -3.12 19.62 16.25
CA ALA A 217 -3.63 19.42 14.89
C ALA A 217 -2.61 18.70 14.01
N ASP A 218 -1.33 18.98 14.18
CA ASP A 218 -0.23 18.31 13.49
C ASP A 218 -0.19 16.82 13.83
N ASN A 219 -0.13 16.49 15.12
CA ASN A 219 -0.12 15.11 15.60
C ASN A 219 -1.42 14.36 15.21
N VAL A 220 -2.59 15.02 15.23
CA VAL A 220 -3.84 14.47 14.69
C VAL A 220 -3.69 14.19 13.19
N GLY A 221 -3.09 15.11 12.46
CA GLY A 221 -2.77 15.03 11.04
C GLY A 221 -2.03 13.76 10.67
N ASP A 222 -0.98 13.39 11.39
CA ASP A 222 -0.22 12.17 11.09
C ASP A 222 -1.08 10.90 11.18
N ASN A 223 -2.04 10.87 12.10
CA ASN A 223 -2.92 9.72 12.27
C ASN A 223 -4.00 9.66 11.17
N VAL A 224 -4.54 10.80 10.73
CA VAL A 224 -5.63 10.83 9.75
C VAL A 224 -5.15 10.86 8.30
N GLY A 225 -4.02 11.49 8.03
CA GLY A 225 -3.38 11.56 6.72
C GLY A 225 -2.39 10.42 6.53
N ASP A 226 -1.29 10.48 7.28
CA ASP A 226 -0.17 9.57 7.08
C ASP A 226 -0.48 8.14 7.48
N CYS A 227 -1.39 7.87 8.42
CA CYS A 227 -1.82 6.50 8.74
C CYS A 227 -3.10 6.08 7.99
N ALA A 228 -4.25 6.71 8.24
CA ALA A 228 -5.52 6.26 7.65
C ALA A 228 -5.57 6.39 6.13
N GLY A 229 -5.11 7.54 5.59
CA GLY A 229 -5.07 7.77 4.15
C GLY A 229 -4.16 6.79 3.43
N MET A 230 -2.97 6.54 3.98
CA MET A 230 -1.99 5.58 3.43
C MET A 230 -2.48 4.13 3.49
N ALA A 231 -3.17 3.73 4.56
CA ALA A 231 -3.79 2.41 4.65
C ALA A 231 -4.89 2.19 3.59
N ALA A 232 -5.75 3.20 3.35
CA ALA A 232 -6.78 3.15 2.31
C ALA A 232 -6.16 3.14 0.90
N ASP A 233 -5.08 3.88 0.69
CA ASP A 233 -4.32 3.92 -0.56
C ASP A 233 -3.70 2.57 -0.92
N LEU A 234 -3.01 1.94 0.03
CA LEU A 234 -2.37 0.64 -0.22
C LEU A 234 -3.39 -0.51 -0.27
N PHE A 235 -4.54 -0.37 0.38
CA PHE A 235 -5.67 -1.28 0.19
C PHE A 235 -6.18 -1.22 -1.26
N GLU A 236 -6.42 0.00 -1.77
CA GLU A 236 -6.84 0.25 -3.15
C GLU A 236 -5.84 -0.36 -4.14
N THR A 237 -4.56 -0.02 -4.00
CA THR A 237 -3.53 -0.43 -4.96
C THR A 237 -3.40 -1.96 -4.99
N TYR A 238 -3.46 -2.61 -3.82
CA TYR A 238 -3.51 -4.06 -3.72
C TYR A 238 -4.75 -4.63 -4.41
N ALA A 239 -5.94 -4.12 -4.09
CA ALA A 239 -7.19 -4.66 -4.59
C ALA A 239 -7.31 -4.51 -6.12
N VAL A 240 -7.06 -3.31 -6.63
CA VAL A 240 -7.15 -2.98 -8.05
C VAL A 240 -6.18 -3.79 -8.88
N THR A 241 -4.94 -3.97 -8.42
CA THR A 241 -3.93 -4.71 -9.20
C THR A 241 -4.21 -6.21 -9.25
N ILE A 242 -4.62 -6.80 -8.12
CA ILE A 242 -5.00 -8.22 -8.09
C ILE A 242 -6.21 -8.44 -8.99
N VAL A 243 -7.24 -7.61 -8.89
CA VAL A 243 -8.42 -7.67 -9.77
C VAL A 243 -8.04 -7.47 -11.24
N ALA A 244 -7.17 -6.51 -11.57
CA ALA A 244 -6.72 -6.29 -12.95
C ALA A 244 -6.00 -7.52 -13.52
N THR A 245 -5.20 -8.20 -12.69
CA THR A 245 -4.53 -9.45 -13.07
C THR A 245 -5.53 -10.58 -13.27
N MET A 246 -6.57 -10.67 -12.42
CA MET A 246 -7.68 -11.62 -12.60
C MET A 246 -8.49 -11.35 -13.88
N VAL A 247 -8.71 -10.08 -14.22
CA VAL A 247 -9.37 -9.67 -15.46
C VAL A 247 -8.56 -10.13 -16.67
N LEU A 248 -7.25 -9.83 -16.70
CA LEU A 248 -6.38 -10.33 -17.77
C LEU A 248 -6.36 -11.86 -17.84
N ALA A 249 -6.32 -12.55 -16.70
CA ALA A 249 -6.39 -14.00 -16.65
C ALA A 249 -7.68 -14.52 -17.30
N SER A 250 -8.82 -13.90 -17.01
CA SER A 250 -10.12 -14.30 -17.56
C SER A 250 -10.23 -14.08 -19.08
N ILE A 251 -9.57 -13.05 -19.61
CA ILE A 251 -9.55 -12.73 -21.04
C ILE A 251 -8.63 -13.69 -21.80
N PHE A 252 -7.41 -13.91 -21.31
CA PHE A 252 -6.42 -14.74 -21.98
C PHE A 252 -6.63 -16.24 -21.79
N PHE A 253 -7.21 -16.65 -20.65
CA PHE A 253 -7.39 -18.05 -20.28
C PHE A 253 -8.87 -18.33 -19.96
N GLN A 254 -9.69 -18.31 -21.00
CA GLN A 254 -11.13 -18.56 -20.88
C GLN A 254 -11.40 -19.88 -20.14
N ASN A 255 -12.30 -19.84 -19.16
CA ASN A 255 -12.70 -20.96 -18.31
C ASN A 255 -11.57 -21.63 -17.49
N ASN A 256 -10.41 -20.98 -17.33
CA ASN A 256 -9.33 -21.47 -16.49
C ASN A 256 -9.32 -20.78 -15.12
N LEU A 257 -10.05 -21.37 -14.17
CA LEU A 257 -10.14 -20.85 -12.80
C LEU A 257 -8.79 -20.80 -12.08
N ASN A 258 -7.85 -21.70 -12.39
CA ASN A 258 -6.53 -21.71 -11.76
C ASN A 258 -5.74 -20.43 -12.08
N MET A 259 -5.87 -19.91 -13.31
CA MET A 259 -5.22 -18.65 -13.71
C MET A 259 -5.82 -17.43 -13.00
N MET A 260 -7.13 -17.44 -12.73
CA MET A 260 -7.79 -16.37 -11.97
C MET A 260 -7.45 -16.43 -10.47
N ILE A 261 -7.26 -17.63 -9.92
CA ILE A 261 -6.92 -17.81 -8.49
C ILE A 261 -5.44 -17.56 -8.22
N TYR A 262 -4.56 -17.79 -9.19
CA TYR A 262 -3.11 -17.62 -9.05
C TYR A 262 -2.66 -16.30 -8.41
N PRO A 263 -3.13 -15.10 -8.83
CA PRO A 263 -2.76 -13.85 -8.16
C PRO A 263 -3.21 -13.78 -6.69
N LEU A 264 -4.38 -14.34 -6.35
CA LEU A 264 -4.85 -14.44 -4.96
C LEU A 264 -3.97 -15.38 -4.13
N SER A 265 -3.52 -16.48 -4.71
CA SER A 265 -2.61 -17.42 -4.05
C SER A 265 -1.26 -16.79 -3.77
N ILE A 266 -0.69 -16.05 -4.72
CA ILE A 266 0.53 -15.27 -4.51
C ILE A 266 0.36 -14.32 -3.32
N GLY A 267 -0.75 -13.58 -3.29
CA GLY A 267 -1.10 -12.69 -2.18
C GLY A 267 -1.18 -13.42 -0.84
N GLY A 268 -1.94 -14.52 -0.78
CA GLY A 268 -2.06 -15.35 0.42
C GLY A 268 -0.71 -15.89 0.91
N GLY A 269 0.10 -16.46 0.01
CA GLY A 269 1.43 -16.96 0.36
C GLY A 269 2.35 -15.88 0.94
N CYS A 270 2.35 -14.69 0.35
CA CYS A 270 3.21 -13.59 0.81
C CYS A 270 2.69 -12.91 2.09
N ILE A 271 1.41 -13.02 2.43
CA ILE A 271 0.91 -12.63 3.75
C ILE A 271 1.52 -13.51 4.84
N ILE A 272 1.65 -14.82 4.63
CA ILE A 272 2.35 -15.72 5.57
C ILE A 272 3.81 -15.29 5.72
N ALA A 273 4.47 -14.99 4.60
CA ALA A 273 5.84 -14.48 4.60
C ALA A 273 5.97 -13.13 5.34
N SER A 274 4.97 -12.26 5.22
CA SER A 274 4.89 -10.99 5.95
C SER A 274 4.76 -11.22 7.45
N ILE A 275 3.87 -12.11 7.89
CA ILE A 275 3.74 -12.51 9.30
C ILE A 275 5.07 -13.05 9.81
N ALA A 276 5.69 -13.99 9.10
CA ALA A 276 6.98 -14.56 9.48
C ALA A 276 8.09 -13.50 9.58
N GLY A 277 8.14 -12.57 8.63
CA GLY A 277 9.12 -11.47 8.61
C GLY A 277 9.01 -10.53 9.82
N THR A 278 7.82 -10.35 10.40
CA THR A 278 7.65 -9.48 11.60
C THR A 278 8.52 -9.93 12.77
N PHE A 279 8.79 -11.24 12.91
CA PHE A 279 9.63 -11.79 13.98
C PHE A 279 11.12 -11.46 13.83
N PHE A 280 11.57 -11.10 12.62
CA PHE A 280 12.96 -10.79 12.30
C PHE A 280 13.33 -9.31 12.52
N VAL A 281 12.35 -8.43 12.77
CA VAL A 281 12.59 -7.00 13.03
C VAL A 281 13.13 -6.79 14.44
N LYS A 282 14.45 -6.82 14.58
CA LYS A 282 15.18 -6.61 15.84
C LYS A 282 16.49 -5.86 15.60
N LEU A 283 16.85 -4.94 16.51
CA LEU A 283 18.12 -4.22 16.43
C LEU A 283 19.28 -5.21 16.52
N GLY A 284 20.26 -5.03 15.62
CA GLY A 284 21.54 -5.71 15.70
C GLY A 284 22.51 -5.03 16.67
N LYS A 285 23.74 -5.56 16.73
CA LYS A 285 24.84 -5.00 17.53
C LYS A 285 25.15 -3.53 17.20
N SER A 286 24.95 -3.13 15.94
CA SER A 286 25.16 -1.76 15.44
C SER A 286 24.07 -0.76 15.84
N LYS A 287 22.96 -1.20 16.46
CA LYS A 287 21.77 -0.37 16.79
C LYS A 287 21.21 0.45 15.61
N ASN A 288 21.47 0.02 14.38
CA ASN A 288 20.88 0.63 13.19
C ASN A 288 19.41 0.21 13.06
N ILE A 289 18.50 1.20 13.14
CA ILE A 289 17.05 1.00 13.09
C ILE A 289 16.61 0.58 11.69
N MET A 290 17.08 1.28 10.64
CA MET A 290 16.76 0.92 9.26
C MET A 290 17.25 -0.50 8.92
N GLY A 291 18.44 -0.87 9.40
CA GLY A 291 18.97 -2.23 9.26
C GLY A 291 18.12 -3.30 9.96
N ALA A 292 17.39 -2.97 11.04
CA ALA A 292 16.45 -3.89 11.67
C ALA A 292 15.17 -4.06 10.84
N LEU A 293 14.66 -2.97 10.27
CA LEU A 293 13.51 -2.99 9.37
C LEU A 293 13.80 -3.79 8.08
N TYR A 294 14.98 -3.60 7.49
CA TYR A 294 15.42 -4.40 6.33
C TYR A 294 15.55 -5.88 6.61
N LYS A 295 15.94 -6.30 7.82
CA LYS A 295 15.96 -7.72 8.16
C LYS A 295 14.57 -8.35 8.08
N GLY A 296 13.54 -7.63 8.56
CA GLY A 296 12.16 -8.06 8.41
C GLY A 296 11.73 -8.13 6.95
N PHE A 297 12.00 -7.07 6.19
CA PHE A 297 11.68 -7.01 4.77
C PHE A 297 12.36 -8.11 3.95
N ILE A 298 13.67 -8.29 4.10
CA ILE A 298 14.44 -9.32 3.40
C ILE A 298 13.95 -10.71 3.81
N ALA A 299 13.67 -10.95 5.09
CA ALA A 299 13.09 -12.21 5.55
C ALA A 299 11.75 -12.47 4.86
N SER A 300 10.85 -11.49 4.79
CA SER A 300 9.59 -11.61 4.05
C SER A 300 9.82 -11.90 2.57
N ALA A 301 10.71 -11.16 1.90
CA ALA A 301 10.98 -11.34 0.47
C ALA A 301 11.56 -12.73 0.16
N VAL A 302 12.50 -13.23 0.96
CA VAL A 302 13.12 -14.55 0.78
C VAL A 302 12.12 -15.67 1.08
N ILE A 303 11.29 -15.53 2.12
CA ILE A 303 10.24 -16.50 2.43
C ILE A 303 9.18 -16.50 1.31
N SER A 304 8.79 -15.32 0.81
CA SER A 304 7.90 -15.18 -0.35
C SER A 304 8.46 -15.88 -1.59
N LEU A 305 9.75 -15.68 -1.90
CA LEU A 305 10.45 -16.36 -3.00
C LEU A 305 10.33 -17.89 -2.89
N GLY A 306 10.55 -18.42 -1.69
CA GLY A 306 10.44 -19.85 -1.40
C GLY A 306 9.00 -20.39 -1.49
N ILE A 307 8.01 -19.59 -1.09
CA ILE A 307 6.58 -19.94 -1.14
C ILE A 307 6.01 -19.84 -2.56
N LEU A 308 6.49 -18.92 -3.39
CA LEU A 308 6.03 -18.75 -4.78
C LEU A 308 6.24 -20.00 -5.64
N TYR A 309 7.32 -20.76 -5.39
CA TYR A 309 7.62 -21.97 -6.16
C TYR A 309 6.56 -23.07 -5.98
N PRO A 310 6.24 -23.56 -4.75
CA PRO A 310 5.19 -24.55 -4.56
C PRO A 310 3.80 -24.03 -4.93
N ILE A 311 3.52 -22.73 -4.78
CA ILE A 311 2.26 -22.14 -5.28
C ILE A 311 2.16 -22.30 -6.79
N THR A 312 3.20 -21.91 -7.53
CA THR A 312 3.21 -22.00 -8.99
C THR A 312 3.15 -23.45 -9.45
N SER A 313 3.88 -24.35 -8.79
CA SER A 313 3.87 -25.78 -9.10
C SER A 313 2.52 -26.44 -8.90
N ASN A 314 1.79 -26.13 -7.82
CA ASN A 314 0.52 -26.79 -7.52
C ASN A 314 -0.67 -26.22 -8.30
N ILE A 315 -0.66 -24.92 -8.60
CA ILE A 315 -1.81 -24.24 -9.21
C ILE A 315 -1.70 -24.22 -10.73
N ILE A 316 -0.52 -23.83 -11.23
CA ILE A 316 -0.27 -23.64 -12.66
C ILE A 316 0.41 -24.88 -13.26
N GLY A 317 1.31 -25.53 -12.51
CA GLY A 317 2.20 -26.57 -13.01
C GLY A 317 3.40 -25.97 -13.73
N LEU A 318 4.62 -26.31 -13.28
CA LEU A 318 5.86 -25.68 -13.75
C LEU A 318 6.14 -25.96 -15.24
N GLU A 319 5.83 -27.17 -15.70
CA GLU A 319 6.07 -27.61 -17.08
C GLU A 319 4.87 -27.32 -18.01
N ASN A 320 3.74 -26.87 -17.47
CA ASN A 320 2.56 -26.58 -18.28
C ASN A 320 2.84 -25.37 -19.16
N THR A 321 2.59 -25.52 -20.46
CA THR A 321 2.78 -24.48 -21.47
C THR A 321 1.46 -23.78 -21.78
N PHE A 322 1.50 -22.46 -21.81
CA PHE A 322 0.39 -21.57 -22.12
C PHE A 322 0.72 -20.72 -23.34
N SER A 323 -0.29 -20.46 -24.14
CA SER A 323 -0.17 -19.67 -25.37
C SER A 323 -1.13 -18.49 -25.32
N VAL A 324 -0.59 -17.28 -25.41
CA VAL A 324 -1.37 -16.03 -25.50
C VAL A 324 -0.91 -15.30 -26.77
N GLY A 325 -1.79 -15.27 -27.78
CA GLY A 325 -1.45 -14.75 -29.10
C GLY A 325 -0.26 -15.50 -29.72
N ALA A 326 0.76 -14.77 -30.14
CA ALA A 326 2.00 -15.33 -30.72
C ALA A 326 3.03 -15.79 -29.68
N LYS A 327 2.73 -15.67 -28.38
CA LYS A 327 3.70 -15.91 -27.31
C LYS A 327 3.37 -17.20 -26.55
N ASN A 328 4.36 -18.07 -26.45
CA ASN A 328 4.31 -19.29 -25.65
C ASN A 328 5.20 -19.15 -24.42
N PHE A 329 4.70 -19.55 -23.26
CA PHE A 329 5.44 -19.53 -22.01
C PHE A 329 4.98 -20.66 -21.08
N SER A 330 5.81 -21.00 -20.10
CA SER A 330 5.59 -22.07 -19.13
C SER A 330 5.19 -21.54 -17.75
N GLY A 331 4.74 -22.41 -16.86
CA GLY A 331 4.56 -22.07 -15.45
C GLY A 331 5.86 -21.59 -14.77
N LEU A 332 7.03 -22.09 -15.19
CA LEU A 332 8.33 -21.59 -14.73
C LEU A 332 8.57 -20.13 -15.13
N ASP A 333 8.14 -19.72 -16.33
CA ASP A 333 8.26 -18.34 -16.78
C ASP A 333 7.41 -17.40 -15.92
N LEU A 334 6.22 -17.85 -15.49
CA LEU A 334 5.38 -17.11 -14.54
C LEU A 334 6.01 -17.03 -13.15
N TYR A 335 6.66 -18.09 -12.68
CA TYR A 335 7.44 -18.05 -11.44
C TYR A 335 8.55 -17.00 -11.55
N TYR A 336 9.34 -17.01 -12.63
CA TYR A 336 10.40 -16.03 -12.83
C TYR A 336 9.86 -14.59 -12.93
N CYS A 337 8.70 -14.37 -13.56
CA CYS A 337 8.02 -13.08 -13.53
C CYS A 337 7.70 -12.62 -12.10
N GLY A 338 7.19 -13.52 -11.26
CA GLY A 338 6.97 -13.24 -9.84
C GLY A 338 8.26 -12.89 -9.08
N VAL A 339 9.34 -13.63 -9.33
CA VAL A 339 10.67 -13.35 -8.77
C VAL A 339 11.16 -11.96 -9.18
N ILE A 340 11.04 -11.61 -10.47
CA ILE A 340 11.42 -10.29 -10.97
C ILE A 340 10.62 -9.19 -10.29
N GLY A 341 9.32 -9.40 -10.05
CA GLY A 341 8.49 -8.49 -9.25
C GLY A 341 9.08 -8.24 -7.86
N LEU A 342 9.42 -9.29 -7.12
CA LEU A 342 10.05 -9.16 -5.80
C LEU A 342 11.41 -8.43 -5.85
N VAL A 343 12.21 -8.69 -6.88
CA VAL A 343 13.49 -8.01 -7.11
C VAL A 343 13.29 -6.53 -7.40
N VAL A 344 12.32 -6.18 -8.27
CA VAL A 344 11.96 -4.80 -8.59
C VAL A 344 11.54 -4.06 -7.31
N THR A 345 10.70 -4.66 -6.47
CA THR A 345 10.35 -4.10 -5.16
C THR A 345 11.60 -3.83 -4.31
N GLY A 346 12.48 -4.82 -4.15
CA GLY A 346 13.71 -4.66 -3.38
C GLY A 346 14.62 -3.53 -3.90
N LEU A 347 14.76 -3.41 -5.22
CA LEU A 347 15.55 -2.36 -5.86
C LEU A 347 14.94 -0.98 -5.66
N ILE A 348 13.62 -0.82 -5.83
CA ILE A 348 12.93 0.46 -5.60
C ILE A 348 13.10 0.91 -4.15
N ILE A 349 12.93 -0.01 -3.19
CA ILE A 349 13.12 0.29 -1.77
C ILE A 349 14.55 0.75 -1.49
N TRP A 350 15.54 0.02 -1.99
CA TRP A 350 16.96 0.34 -1.79
C TRP A 350 17.35 1.70 -2.39
N VAL A 351 16.90 1.98 -3.61
CA VAL A 351 17.17 3.27 -4.27
C VAL A 351 16.48 4.42 -3.53
N THR A 352 15.25 4.21 -3.05
CA THR A 352 14.51 5.24 -2.32
C THR A 352 15.19 5.57 -0.99
N GLU A 353 15.70 4.57 -0.27
CA GLU A 353 16.50 4.80 0.94
C GLU A 353 17.77 5.61 0.64
N TYR A 354 18.47 5.33 -0.47
CA TYR A 354 19.66 6.09 -0.84
C TYR A 354 19.37 7.58 -1.03
N TYR A 355 18.21 7.94 -1.59
CA TYR A 355 17.82 9.34 -1.81
C TYR A 355 17.21 10.02 -0.59
N THR A 356 16.71 9.28 0.39
CA THR A 356 15.98 9.84 1.55
C THR A 356 16.65 9.61 2.90
N GLY A 357 17.63 8.71 2.99
CA GLY A 357 18.38 8.43 4.21
C GLY A 357 19.46 9.48 4.51
N ILE A 358 19.52 9.93 5.76
CA ILE A 358 20.46 10.96 6.26
C ILE A 358 21.96 10.62 6.12
N ASN A 359 22.28 9.35 5.87
CA ASN A 359 23.65 8.87 5.78
C ASN A 359 24.23 8.93 4.36
N TYR A 360 23.42 9.24 3.35
CA TYR A 360 23.81 9.18 1.95
C TYR A 360 24.10 10.55 1.36
N ARG A 361 24.76 10.57 0.20
CA ARG A 361 25.15 11.80 -0.53
C ARG A 361 23.96 12.74 -0.76
N PRO A 362 22.78 12.30 -1.25
CA PRO A 362 21.71 13.22 -1.64
C PRO A 362 21.23 14.09 -0.47
N VAL A 363 20.84 13.47 0.65
CA VAL A 363 20.38 14.21 1.85
C VAL A 363 21.48 15.07 2.46
N ARG A 364 22.73 14.56 2.55
CA ARG A 364 23.87 15.34 3.07
C ARG A 364 24.15 16.58 2.22
N SER A 365 23.95 16.50 0.89
CA SER A 365 24.16 17.61 -0.02
C SER A 365 23.12 18.72 0.18
N VAL A 366 21.85 18.33 0.41
CA VAL A 366 20.75 19.25 0.74
C VAL A 366 21.03 19.94 2.08
N ALA A 367 21.35 19.16 3.13
CA ALA A 367 21.68 19.72 4.44
C ALA A 367 22.90 20.66 4.42
N LYS A 368 23.93 20.34 3.62
CA LYS A 368 25.09 21.24 3.43
C LYS A 368 24.69 22.54 2.75
N SER A 369 23.76 22.49 1.79
CA SER A 369 23.26 23.67 1.06
C SER A 369 22.42 24.61 1.93
N SER A 370 21.93 24.14 3.08
CA SER A 370 21.29 24.99 4.09
C SER A 370 22.26 25.99 4.73
N THR A 371 23.59 25.76 4.67
CA THR A 371 24.59 26.69 5.21
C THR A 371 24.72 27.98 4.40
N THR A 372 24.23 28.00 3.16
CA THR A 372 24.26 29.17 2.26
C THR A 372 22.89 29.84 2.08
N GLY A 373 21.87 29.39 2.83
CA GLY A 373 20.54 29.99 2.87
C GLY A 373 19.41 29.09 2.36
N HIS A 374 18.16 29.58 2.49
CA HIS A 374 16.96 28.81 2.15
C HIS A 374 16.85 28.53 0.64
N GLY A 375 17.20 29.50 -0.22
CA GLY A 375 17.10 29.35 -1.67
C GLY A 375 18.01 28.23 -2.22
N THR A 376 19.24 28.14 -1.74
CA THR A 376 20.17 27.06 -2.13
C THR A 376 19.72 25.69 -1.64
N ASN A 377 19.11 25.62 -0.44
CA ASN A 377 18.49 24.39 0.06
C ASN A 377 17.35 23.91 -0.85
N VAL A 378 16.45 24.81 -1.25
CA VAL A 378 15.33 24.47 -2.15
C VAL A 378 15.82 24.04 -3.53
N ILE A 379 16.77 24.77 -4.12
CA ILE A 379 17.36 24.42 -5.43
C ILE A 379 18.03 23.04 -5.38
N GLN A 380 18.85 22.77 -4.35
CA GLN A 380 19.50 21.48 -4.21
C GLN A 380 18.49 20.34 -3.96
N GLY A 381 17.45 20.60 -3.17
CA GLY A 381 16.37 19.64 -2.93
C GLY A 381 15.62 19.27 -4.20
N LEU A 382 15.26 20.27 -5.03
CA LEU A 382 14.60 20.05 -6.32
C LEU A 382 15.51 19.33 -7.33
N ALA A 383 16.81 19.66 -7.36
CA ALA A 383 17.75 18.95 -8.22
C ALA A 383 17.85 17.47 -7.83
N VAL A 384 17.94 17.17 -6.52
CA VAL A 384 17.96 15.80 -6.01
C VAL A 384 16.64 15.07 -6.28
N SER A 385 15.49 15.73 -6.16
CA SER A 385 14.20 15.09 -6.44
C SER A 385 14.03 14.72 -7.93
N MET A 386 14.51 15.57 -8.84
CA MET A 386 14.56 15.26 -10.27
C MET A 386 15.54 14.13 -10.59
N GLU A 387 16.69 14.06 -9.90
CA GLU A 387 17.65 12.95 -10.02
C GLU A 387 17.04 11.62 -9.52
N ALA A 388 16.28 11.67 -8.42
CA ALA A 388 15.78 10.49 -7.71
C ALA A 388 14.75 9.68 -8.51
N THR A 389 14.08 10.25 -9.51
CA THR A 389 13.08 9.54 -10.34
C THR A 389 13.69 8.69 -11.44
N ALA A 390 14.90 9.03 -11.91
CA ALA A 390 15.51 8.39 -13.07
C ALA A 390 15.81 6.89 -12.83
N LEU A 391 16.42 6.56 -11.69
CA LEU A 391 16.81 5.17 -11.41
C LEU A 391 15.61 4.24 -11.14
N PRO A 392 14.61 4.61 -10.32
CA PRO A 392 13.37 3.84 -10.20
C PRO A 392 12.66 3.64 -11.54
N ALA A 393 12.61 4.66 -12.41
CA ALA A 393 12.02 4.53 -13.74
C ALA A 393 12.77 3.50 -14.60
N LEU A 394 14.11 3.51 -14.60
CA LEU A 394 14.92 2.51 -15.31
C LEU A 394 14.71 1.09 -14.78
N ILE A 395 14.56 0.93 -13.45
CA ILE A 395 14.25 -0.37 -12.84
C ILE A 395 12.89 -0.88 -13.32
N ILE A 396 11.88 -0.01 -13.37
CA ILE A 396 10.54 -0.36 -13.87
C ILE A 396 10.62 -0.74 -15.36
N VAL A 397 11.31 0.04 -16.19
CA VAL A 397 11.50 -0.26 -17.62
C VAL A 397 12.17 -1.62 -17.83
N ALA A 398 13.24 -1.92 -17.08
CA ALA A 398 13.89 -3.23 -17.13
C ALA A 398 12.95 -4.35 -16.71
N GLY A 399 12.17 -4.16 -15.62
CA GLY A 399 11.16 -5.09 -15.17
C GLY A 399 10.09 -5.39 -16.23
N ILE A 400 9.57 -4.35 -16.89
CA ILE A 400 8.60 -4.48 -18.00
C ILE A 400 9.21 -5.30 -19.14
N ILE A 401 10.41 -4.95 -19.60
CA ILE A 401 11.04 -5.62 -20.75
C ILE A 401 11.25 -7.10 -20.45
N ILE A 402 11.84 -7.44 -19.31
CA ILE A 402 12.18 -8.83 -18.97
C ILE A 402 10.90 -9.67 -18.80
N THR A 403 9.93 -9.19 -18.02
CA THR A 403 8.68 -9.93 -17.76
C THR A 403 7.82 -10.06 -19.02
N ASN A 404 7.78 -9.02 -19.85
CA ASN A 404 7.11 -9.08 -21.15
C ASN A 404 7.80 -10.05 -22.11
N GLN A 405 9.13 -10.17 -22.07
CA GLN A 405 9.87 -11.16 -22.86
C GLN A 405 9.61 -12.60 -22.40
N LEU A 406 9.40 -12.83 -21.11
CA LEU A 406 9.09 -14.14 -20.56
C LEU A 406 7.64 -14.56 -20.86
N ALA A 407 6.64 -13.81 -20.37
CA ALA A 407 5.23 -14.21 -20.43
C ALA A 407 4.28 -13.10 -20.92
N GLY A 408 4.80 -12.09 -21.60
CA GLY A 408 3.98 -11.04 -22.24
C GLY A 408 3.32 -10.12 -21.21
N LEU A 409 2.14 -9.59 -21.58
CA LEU A 409 1.33 -8.74 -20.71
C LEU A 409 0.94 -9.46 -19.41
N PHE A 410 0.69 -10.76 -19.48
CA PHE A 410 0.37 -11.56 -18.28
C PHE A 410 1.59 -11.71 -17.37
N GLY A 411 2.79 -11.87 -17.93
CA GLY A 411 4.04 -11.86 -17.16
C GLY A 411 4.25 -10.57 -16.38
N ILE A 412 3.98 -9.42 -17.01
CA ILE A 412 3.99 -8.12 -16.30
C ILE A 412 2.99 -8.13 -15.14
N ALA A 413 1.74 -8.55 -15.39
CA ALA A 413 0.70 -8.60 -14.37
C ALA A 413 1.06 -9.47 -13.15
N ILE A 414 1.68 -10.64 -13.38
CA ILE A 414 2.19 -11.50 -12.31
C ILE A 414 3.35 -10.84 -11.55
N ALA A 415 4.24 -10.13 -12.24
CA ALA A 415 5.30 -9.37 -11.57
C ALA A 415 4.73 -8.27 -10.66
N VAL A 416 3.74 -7.49 -11.13
CA VAL A 416 3.09 -6.46 -10.30
C VAL A 416 2.35 -7.09 -9.11
N THR A 417 1.68 -8.22 -9.34
CA THR A 417 1.02 -8.98 -8.29
C THR A 417 2.03 -9.42 -7.21
N ALA A 418 3.18 -9.95 -7.60
CA ALA A 418 4.22 -10.35 -6.66
C ALA A 418 4.84 -9.15 -5.92
N MET A 419 4.97 -7.99 -6.58
CA MET A 419 5.36 -6.74 -5.92
C MET A 419 4.39 -6.43 -4.77
N LEU A 420 3.08 -6.42 -5.07
CA LEU A 420 2.03 -6.09 -4.11
C LEU A 420 1.77 -7.16 -3.05
N ALA A 421 2.22 -8.37 -3.27
CA ALA A 421 2.12 -9.44 -2.30
C ALA A 421 2.94 -9.14 -1.01
N LEU A 422 3.95 -8.25 -1.09
CA LEU A 422 4.71 -7.77 0.07
C LEU A 422 4.09 -6.57 0.80
N THR A 423 2.89 -6.11 0.40
CA THR A 423 2.19 -4.96 0.99
C THR A 423 2.08 -5.06 2.50
N GLY A 424 1.84 -6.25 3.06
CA GLY A 424 1.73 -6.44 4.51
C GLY A 424 2.97 -5.97 5.28
N MET A 425 4.17 -6.28 4.79
CA MET A 425 5.43 -5.83 5.39
C MET A 425 5.75 -4.38 5.02
N VAL A 426 5.54 -3.97 3.76
CA VAL A 426 5.88 -2.60 3.32
C VAL A 426 5.03 -1.55 4.03
N VAL A 427 3.72 -1.76 4.16
CA VAL A 427 2.83 -0.90 4.96
C VAL A 427 3.25 -0.90 6.43
N ALA A 428 3.73 -2.04 6.96
CA ALA A 428 4.18 -2.09 8.35
C ALA A 428 5.40 -1.20 8.62
N LEU A 429 6.29 -1.06 7.63
CA LEU A 429 7.42 -0.12 7.69
C LEU A 429 6.96 1.33 7.61
N ASP A 430 5.93 1.61 6.82
CA ASP A 430 5.38 2.96 6.66
C ASP A 430 4.62 3.42 7.91
N ALA A 431 3.64 2.62 8.34
CA ALA A 431 2.78 2.92 9.49
C ALA A 431 3.56 2.97 10.82
N TYR A 432 4.80 2.47 10.85
CA TYR A 432 5.74 2.71 11.94
C TYR A 432 6.10 4.20 12.09
N GLY A 433 6.26 4.94 10.98
CA GLY A 433 6.72 6.34 10.97
C GLY A 433 5.79 7.30 11.72
N PRO A 434 4.51 7.42 11.35
CA PRO A 434 3.55 8.29 12.05
C PRO A 434 3.46 7.99 13.56
N VAL A 435 3.63 6.73 13.95
CA VAL A 435 3.59 6.32 15.35
C VAL A 435 4.80 6.83 16.13
N THR A 436 5.98 6.85 15.50
CA THR A 436 7.19 7.37 16.12
C THR A 436 7.25 8.89 16.15
N ASP A 437 6.67 9.53 15.15
CA ASP A 437 6.51 10.97 15.02
C ASP A 437 5.66 11.52 16.19
N ASN A 438 4.43 11.01 16.32
CA ASN A 438 3.55 11.33 17.44
C ASN A 438 4.14 10.92 18.81
N ALA A 439 4.92 9.84 18.89
CA ALA A 439 5.60 9.49 20.13
C ALA A 439 6.63 10.57 20.55
N GLY A 440 7.29 11.19 19.56
CA GLY A 440 8.14 12.36 19.75
C GLY A 440 7.34 13.56 20.26
N GLY A 441 6.23 13.89 19.59
CA GLY A 441 5.36 15.00 19.99
C GLY A 441 4.82 14.84 21.41
N ILE A 442 4.32 13.65 21.76
CA ILE A 442 3.87 13.33 23.13
C ILE A 442 5.02 13.47 24.13
N ALA A 443 6.24 13.06 23.78
CA ALA A 443 7.39 13.16 24.67
C ALA A 443 7.77 14.62 24.98
N GLU A 444 7.73 15.50 23.97
CA GLU A 444 8.03 16.93 24.13
C GLU A 444 6.92 17.65 24.90
N MET A 445 5.65 17.46 24.50
CA MET A 445 4.50 18.04 25.19
C MET A 445 4.37 17.61 26.65
N SER A 446 4.82 16.39 26.98
CA SER A 446 4.84 15.86 28.35
C SER A 446 6.10 16.23 29.15
N LYS A 447 7.02 17.01 28.56
CA LYS A 447 8.31 17.42 29.17
C LYS A 447 9.12 16.22 29.69
N LEU A 448 9.13 15.13 28.92
CA LEU A 448 9.94 13.96 29.26
C LEU A 448 11.45 14.30 29.17
N PRO A 449 12.33 13.50 29.79
CA PRO A 449 13.77 13.73 29.70
C PRO A 449 14.26 13.77 28.24
N LYS A 450 15.20 14.67 27.91
CA LYS A 450 15.76 14.85 26.55
C LYS A 450 16.26 13.55 25.89
N LYS A 451 16.67 12.55 26.69
CA LYS A 451 17.06 11.22 26.19
C LYS A 451 15.91 10.50 25.47
N VAL A 452 14.66 10.72 25.90
CA VAL A 452 13.46 10.16 25.28
C VAL A 452 13.24 10.80 23.92
N ARG A 453 13.26 12.15 23.83
CA ARG A 453 13.17 12.87 22.55
C ARG A 453 14.26 12.43 21.57
N LYS A 454 15.52 12.34 22.02
CA LYS A 454 16.60 11.79 21.18
C LYS A 454 16.36 10.37 20.67
N THR A 455 15.63 9.55 21.45
CA THR A 455 15.27 8.19 21.04
C THR A 455 14.15 8.22 20.02
N THR A 456 13.12 9.04 20.21
CA THR A 456 12.01 9.20 19.27
C THR A 456 12.45 9.87 17.98
N ASP A 457 13.30 10.90 18.02
CA ASP A 457 13.85 11.54 16.82
C ASP A 457 14.65 10.56 15.96
N ALA A 458 15.42 9.66 16.59
CA ALA A 458 16.15 8.63 15.87
C ALA A 458 15.22 7.60 15.21
N LEU A 459 14.09 7.30 15.85
CA LEU A 459 13.05 6.42 15.32
C LEU A 459 12.30 7.09 14.17
N ASP A 460 11.93 8.36 14.33
CA ASP A 460 11.20 9.18 13.36
C ASP A 460 12.04 9.49 12.11
N ALA A 461 13.33 9.81 12.25
CA ALA A 461 14.21 10.00 11.10
C ALA A 461 14.23 8.77 10.17
N VAL A 462 14.12 7.56 10.73
CA VAL A 462 13.94 6.34 9.94
C VAL A 462 12.51 6.20 9.42
N GLY A 463 11.51 6.59 10.20
CA GLY A 463 10.11 6.70 9.77
C GLY A 463 9.93 7.55 8.51
N ASN A 464 10.62 8.69 8.41
CA ASN A 464 10.60 9.54 7.23
C ASN A 464 11.19 8.84 5.98
N THR A 465 12.23 8.03 6.19
CA THR A 465 12.80 7.19 5.11
C THR A 465 11.81 6.10 4.70
N THR A 466 11.14 5.42 5.65
CA THR A 466 10.18 4.36 5.32
C THR A 466 8.90 4.88 4.68
N LYS A 467 8.40 6.06 5.10
CA LYS A 467 7.31 6.79 4.42
C LYS A 467 7.64 7.01 2.93
N ALA A 468 8.87 7.42 2.62
CA ALA A 468 9.30 7.61 1.24
C ALA A 468 9.44 6.28 0.47
N VAL A 469 10.04 5.27 1.10
CA VAL A 469 10.18 3.92 0.54
C VAL A 469 8.82 3.35 0.11
N THR A 470 7.80 3.48 0.95
CA THR A 470 6.47 2.96 0.66
C THR A 470 5.75 3.77 -0.41
N LYS A 471 5.95 5.10 -0.47
CA LYS A 471 5.48 5.92 -1.59
C LYS A 471 6.14 5.50 -2.91
N GLY A 472 7.45 5.27 -2.92
CA GLY A 472 8.19 4.79 -4.09
C GLY A 472 7.69 3.41 -4.55
N TYR A 473 7.44 2.51 -3.62
CA TYR A 473 6.80 1.22 -3.86
C TYR A 473 5.40 1.37 -4.46
N ALA A 474 4.53 2.17 -3.85
CA ALA A 474 3.15 2.39 -4.29
C ALA A 474 3.10 2.96 -5.72
N ILE A 475 3.94 3.97 -6.01
CA ILE A 475 4.03 4.57 -7.35
C ILE A 475 4.60 3.56 -8.36
N GLY A 476 5.64 2.81 -8.00
CA GLY A 476 6.23 1.81 -8.88
C GLY A 476 5.25 0.70 -9.24
N SER A 477 4.50 0.20 -8.25
CA SER A 477 3.43 -0.77 -8.47
C SER A 477 2.25 -0.18 -9.22
N ALA A 478 1.85 1.06 -8.94
CA ALA A 478 0.74 1.73 -9.61
C ALA A 478 1.04 2.02 -11.09
N GLY A 479 2.28 2.42 -11.42
CA GLY A 479 2.71 2.61 -12.81
C GLY A 479 2.63 1.33 -13.63
N LEU A 480 3.09 0.21 -13.05
CA LEU A 480 2.95 -1.11 -13.68
C LEU A 480 1.50 -1.61 -13.68
N GLY A 481 0.73 -1.36 -12.61
CA GLY A 481 -0.68 -1.69 -12.50
C GLY A 481 -1.54 -0.92 -13.52
N ALA A 482 -1.21 0.34 -13.80
CA ALA A 482 -1.83 1.13 -14.84
C ALA A 482 -1.58 0.53 -16.23
N LEU A 483 -0.39 -0.03 -16.49
CA LEU A 483 -0.11 -0.76 -17.73
C LEU A 483 -0.97 -2.03 -17.85
N VAL A 484 -1.15 -2.76 -16.76
CA VAL A 484 -2.01 -3.96 -16.69
C VAL A 484 -3.49 -3.60 -16.92
N LEU A 485 -3.98 -2.54 -16.27
CA LEU A 485 -5.33 -2.02 -16.48
C LEU A 485 -5.54 -1.51 -17.90
N PHE A 486 -4.55 -0.82 -18.45
CA PHE A 486 -4.60 -0.34 -19.83
C PHE A 486 -4.65 -1.52 -20.80
N ALA A 487 -3.86 -2.57 -20.59
CA ALA A 487 -3.94 -3.81 -21.34
C ALA A 487 -5.35 -4.42 -21.24
N ALA A 488 -5.91 -4.56 -20.03
CA ALA A 488 -7.26 -5.07 -19.84
C ALA A 488 -8.31 -4.24 -20.59
N TYR A 489 -8.22 -2.91 -20.53
CA TYR A 489 -9.07 -2.00 -21.29
C TYR A 489 -8.98 -2.23 -22.81
N THR A 490 -7.75 -2.37 -23.35
CA THR A 490 -7.56 -2.60 -24.78
C THR A 490 -8.14 -3.93 -25.24
N GLU A 491 -7.97 -4.99 -24.44
CA GLU A 491 -8.47 -6.32 -24.76
C GLU A 491 -10.00 -6.42 -24.63
N ASP A 492 -10.59 -5.72 -23.66
CA ASP A 492 -12.05 -5.61 -23.53
C ASP A 492 -12.66 -4.94 -24.77
N ILE A 493 -12.08 -3.85 -25.28
CA ILE A 493 -12.63 -3.24 -26.49
C ILE A 493 -12.48 -4.17 -27.70
N LYS A 494 -11.34 -4.86 -27.85
CA LYS A 494 -11.18 -5.86 -28.91
C LYS A 494 -12.25 -6.93 -28.82
N PHE A 495 -12.52 -7.45 -27.62
CA PHE A 495 -13.60 -8.41 -27.39
C PHE A 495 -14.95 -7.83 -27.82
N PHE A 496 -15.36 -6.69 -27.27
CA PHE A 496 -16.65 -6.06 -27.58
C PHE A 496 -16.79 -5.55 -29.01
N SER A 497 -15.69 -5.38 -29.74
CA SER A 497 -15.72 -5.02 -31.16
C SER A 497 -16.19 -6.16 -32.06
N THR A 498 -16.05 -7.41 -31.59
CA THR A 498 -16.48 -8.62 -32.30
C THR A 498 -17.90 -9.08 -31.94
N VAL A 499 -18.48 -8.51 -30.88
CA VAL A 499 -19.82 -8.89 -30.40
C VAL A 499 -20.89 -8.12 -31.19
N SER A 500 -21.74 -8.85 -31.92
CA SER A 500 -22.84 -8.25 -32.69
C SER A 500 -23.87 -7.57 -31.79
N GLY A 501 -24.24 -6.32 -32.13
CA GLY A 501 -25.14 -5.46 -31.35
C GLY A 501 -24.46 -4.69 -30.21
N SER A 502 -23.15 -4.83 -30.03
CA SER A 502 -22.37 -4.02 -29.10
C SER A 502 -22.26 -2.58 -29.59
N LYS A 503 -22.25 -1.60 -28.66
CA LYS A 503 -21.95 -0.20 -28.99
C LYS A 503 -20.55 0.00 -29.57
N LEU A 504 -19.68 -1.00 -29.41
CA LEU A 504 -18.30 -1.01 -29.90
C LEU A 504 -18.12 -1.92 -31.12
N GLU A 505 -19.19 -2.49 -31.67
CA GLU A 505 -19.13 -3.37 -32.84
C GLU A 505 -18.40 -2.70 -34.01
N GLY A 506 -17.41 -3.40 -34.59
CA GLY A 506 -16.62 -2.88 -35.71
C GLY A 506 -15.58 -1.81 -35.35
N VAL A 507 -15.44 -1.43 -34.07
CA VAL A 507 -14.41 -0.50 -33.62
C VAL A 507 -13.06 -1.19 -33.57
N ASN A 508 -12.14 -0.81 -34.46
CA ASN A 508 -10.75 -1.25 -34.39
C ASN A 508 -9.93 -0.30 -33.49
N VAL A 509 -9.49 -0.78 -32.33
CA VAL A 509 -8.70 0.01 -31.39
C VAL A 509 -7.22 -0.08 -31.72
N ASN A 510 -6.63 1.07 -32.03
CA ASN A 510 -5.19 1.23 -32.21
C ASN A 510 -4.71 2.47 -31.44
N PHE A 511 -3.66 2.29 -30.63
CA PHE A 511 -2.99 3.33 -29.85
C PHE A 511 -1.66 3.77 -30.48
N ASP A 512 -1.53 3.66 -31.81
CA ASP A 512 -0.37 4.14 -32.53
C ASP A 512 -0.16 5.65 -32.30
N LEU A 513 1.08 6.02 -31.98
CA LEU A 513 1.48 7.42 -31.79
C LEU A 513 1.39 8.22 -33.10
N SER A 514 1.26 7.56 -34.26
CA SER A 514 0.91 8.21 -35.52
C SER A 514 -0.52 8.78 -35.54
N ASN A 515 -1.41 8.30 -34.66
CA ASN A 515 -2.77 8.80 -34.55
C ASN A 515 -2.80 10.12 -33.73
N PRO A 516 -3.22 11.25 -34.31
CA PRO A 516 -3.22 12.53 -33.61
C PRO A 516 -4.12 12.54 -32.37
N PHE A 517 -5.21 11.75 -32.34
CA PHE A 517 -6.08 11.68 -31.16
C PHE A 517 -5.42 10.98 -29.98
N VAL A 518 -4.53 10.01 -30.24
CA VAL A 518 -3.72 9.35 -29.19
C VAL A 518 -2.72 10.35 -28.61
N VAL A 519 -2.05 11.14 -29.46
CA VAL A 519 -1.12 12.18 -29.02
C VAL A 519 -1.83 13.28 -28.24
N ILE A 520 -3.00 13.74 -28.70
CA ILE A 520 -3.84 14.69 -27.95
C ILE A 520 -4.20 14.11 -26.58
N GLY A 521 -4.66 12.86 -26.52
CA GLY A 521 -4.96 12.18 -25.25
C GLY A 521 -3.76 12.09 -24.32
N LEU A 522 -2.57 11.80 -24.84
CA LEU A 522 -1.33 11.73 -24.07
C LEU A 522 -0.89 13.11 -23.54
N LEU A 523 -1.00 14.16 -24.37
CA LEU A 523 -0.68 15.54 -23.95
C LEU A 523 -1.69 16.07 -22.92
N VAL A 524 -2.98 15.81 -23.11
CA VAL A 524 -4.04 16.23 -22.17
C VAL A 524 -3.94 15.43 -20.87
N GLY A 525 -3.63 14.14 -20.91
CA GLY A 525 -3.48 13.31 -19.71
C GLY A 525 -2.19 13.55 -18.93
N GLY A 526 -1.14 14.08 -19.58
CA GLY A 526 0.12 14.43 -18.93
C GLY A 526 0.16 15.84 -18.32
N MET A 527 -0.80 16.69 -18.68
CA MET A 527 -1.00 18.04 -18.11
C MET A 527 -1.84 17.95 -16.84
#